data_AF-A0A3A4B9N8-F1
#
_entry.id   AF-A0A3A4B9N8-F1
#
_cell.length_a   1.000
_cell.length_b   1.000
_cell.length_c   1.000
_cell.angle_alpha   90.00
_cell.angle_beta   90.00
_cell.angle_gamma   90.00
#
_symmetry.space_group_name_H-M   'P 1'
#
loop_
_entity.id
_entity.type
_entity.pdbx_description
1 polymer ?
#
loop_
_entity_poly.entity_id
_entity_poly.type
_entity_poly.pdbx_seq_one_letter_code
_entity_poly.pdbx_strand_id
1 'polypeptide(L)'
;MLGIMSDPISLAVLGGAALTEGIRFLYDQAGAALERRRERRRTPDIVSEPDELPEPDEARVAALEAQIRALRGDLEGRAAAGDDADLRRRADALRVVLEAVYGTRLVFAGEDRAEVVSAVDVEEVRGYVAAIRGEPGTTGRLEARMRVGRVDAGGEAVGVDLRRPGHPPPPGRPNEPS
;
A
#
# COMPACT_ATOMS: atom_id res chain seq x y z
N MET A 1 20.37 12.72 -7.01
CA MET A 1 18.93 12.83 -6.72
C MET A 1 18.29 11.51 -7.12
N LEU A 2 18.27 10.53 -6.20
CA LEU A 2 17.67 9.22 -6.44
C LEU A 2 16.18 9.36 -6.15
N GLY A 3 15.36 9.41 -7.21
CA GLY A 3 13.93 9.16 -7.07
C GLY A 3 13.76 7.69 -6.70
N ILE A 4 13.31 7.42 -5.47
CA ILE A 4 12.82 6.09 -5.12
C ILE A 4 11.53 5.93 -5.91
N MET A 5 11.62 5.35 -7.11
CA MET A 5 10.48 4.65 -7.69
C MET A 5 10.17 3.55 -6.67
N SER A 6 9.14 3.76 -5.85
CA SER A 6 8.58 2.67 -5.06
C SER A 6 8.19 1.59 -6.05
N ASP A 7 8.97 0.53 -6.13
CA ASP A 7 8.53 -0.68 -6.80
C ASP A 7 7.23 -1.08 -6.08
N PRO A 8 6.08 -1.05 -6.78
CA PRO A 8 4.83 -1.49 -6.18
C PRO A 8 5.05 -2.94 -5.75
N ILE A 9 4.66 -3.26 -4.52
CA ILE A 9 4.61 -4.65 -4.07
C ILE A 9 3.68 -5.37 -5.05
N SER A 10 4.29 -6.23 -5.86
CA SER A 10 3.68 -6.90 -7.00
C SER A 10 2.59 -7.88 -6.55
N LEU A 11 1.60 -8.13 -7.40
CA LEU A 11 0.65 -9.25 -7.28
C LEU A 11 1.36 -10.62 -7.16
N ALA A 12 2.68 -10.67 -7.35
CA ALA A 12 3.57 -11.78 -6.99
C ALA A 12 3.42 -12.28 -5.54
N VAL A 13 3.01 -11.42 -4.59
CA VAL A 13 2.86 -11.81 -3.18
C VAL A 13 1.52 -12.52 -2.91
N LEU A 14 0.54 -12.41 -3.81
CA LEU A 14 -0.76 -13.05 -3.64
C LEU A 14 -0.69 -14.58 -3.85
N GLY A 15 -1.37 -15.31 -2.96
CA GLY A 15 -1.67 -16.74 -3.12
C GLY A 15 -2.67 -16.99 -4.26
N GLY A 16 -2.74 -18.22 -4.78
CA GLY A 16 -3.47 -18.53 -6.03
C GLY A 16 -4.93 -18.05 -6.09
N ALA A 17 -5.73 -18.26 -5.02
CA ALA A 17 -7.12 -17.82 -4.99
C ALA A 17 -7.27 -16.29 -4.93
N ALA A 18 -6.45 -15.63 -4.09
CA ALA A 18 -6.38 -14.18 -3.96
C ALA A 18 -5.96 -13.51 -5.28
N LEU A 19 -5.03 -14.14 -6.01
CA LEU A 19 -4.59 -13.68 -7.33
C LEU A 19 -5.72 -13.75 -8.36
N THR A 20 -6.45 -14.87 -8.44
CA THR A 20 -7.58 -15.00 -9.38
C THR A 20 -8.65 -13.94 -9.14
N GLU A 21 -8.96 -13.67 -7.87
CA GLU A 21 -9.94 -12.65 -7.50
C GLU A 21 -9.45 -11.23 -7.82
N GLY A 22 -8.18 -10.91 -7.51
CA GLY A 22 -7.56 -9.64 -7.85
C GLY A 22 -7.51 -9.38 -9.36
N ILE A 23 -7.15 -10.39 -10.15
CA ILE A 23 -7.17 -10.30 -11.62
C ILE A 23 -8.58 -10.04 -12.15
N ARG A 24 -9.58 -10.77 -11.63
CA ARG A 24 -10.98 -10.58 -12.02
C ARG A 24 -11.45 -9.16 -11.73
N PHE A 25 -11.13 -8.64 -10.54
CA PHE A 25 -11.44 -7.26 -10.19
C PHE A 25 -10.82 -6.26 -11.18
N LEU A 26 -9.53 -6.40 -11.50
CA LEU A 26 -8.84 -5.52 -12.46
C LEU A 26 -9.47 -5.60 -13.86
N TYR A 27 -9.82 -6.81 -14.31
CA TYR A 27 -10.48 -7.02 -15.60
C TYR A 27 -11.86 -6.34 -15.66
N ASP A 28 -12.65 -6.46 -14.58
CA ASP A 28 -13.98 -5.85 -14.48
C ASP A 28 -13.90 -4.31 -14.46
N GLN A 29 -12.95 -3.74 -13.69
CA GLN A 29 -12.76 -2.28 -13.66
C GLN A 29 -12.25 -1.72 -14.98
N ALA A 30 -11.37 -2.43 -15.67
CA ALA A 30 -10.94 -2.07 -17.03
C ALA A 30 -12.13 -2.00 -18.00
N GLY A 31 -13.06 -2.95 -17.91
CA GLY A 31 -14.31 -2.92 -18.68
C GLY A 31 -15.18 -1.70 -18.34
N ALA A 32 -15.41 -1.48 -17.04
CA ALA A 32 -16.21 -0.35 -16.56
C ALA A 32 -15.64 1.02 -16.99
N ALA A 33 -14.32 1.19 -16.93
CA ALA A 33 -13.64 2.40 -17.39
C ALA A 33 -13.84 2.63 -18.90
N LEU A 34 -13.70 1.58 -19.73
CA LEU A 34 -13.91 1.67 -21.18
C LEU A 34 -15.38 1.95 -21.56
N GLU A 35 -16.32 1.41 -20.80
CA GLU A 35 -17.76 1.66 -20.96
C GLU A 35 -18.18 3.05 -20.46
N ARG A 36 -17.25 3.84 -19.89
CA ARG A 36 -17.50 5.12 -19.21
C ARG A 36 -18.58 5.01 -18.14
N ARG A 37 -18.64 3.85 -17.49
CA ARG A 37 -19.67 3.55 -16.50
C ARG A 37 -19.28 4.17 -15.18
N ARG A 38 -19.98 5.24 -14.79
CA ARG A 38 -19.80 5.89 -13.49
C ARG A 38 -20.51 5.08 -12.42
N GLU A 39 -19.79 4.16 -11.81
CA GLU A 39 -20.29 3.44 -10.65
C GLU A 39 -19.33 3.60 -9.49
N ARG A 40 -19.82 4.28 -8.45
CA ARG A 40 -19.21 4.22 -7.13
C ARG A 40 -19.50 2.83 -6.59
N ARG A 41 -18.55 1.93 -6.79
CA ARG A 41 -18.60 0.56 -6.27
C ARG A 41 -17.67 0.49 -5.08
N ARG A 42 -18.20 -0.07 -3.99
CA ARG A 42 -17.35 -0.58 -2.92
C ARG A 42 -16.40 -1.60 -3.52
N THR A 43 -15.13 -1.49 -3.18
CA THR A 43 -14.13 -2.48 -3.60
C THR A 43 -14.39 -3.81 -2.87
N PRO A 44 -14.07 -4.94 -3.51
CA PRO A 44 -14.18 -6.25 -2.85
C PRO A 44 -13.13 -6.37 -1.74
N ASP A 45 -13.35 -7.27 -0.77
CA ASP A 45 -12.47 -7.46 0.39
C ASP A 45 -11.00 -7.79 0.02
N ILE A 46 -10.77 -8.32 -1.19
CA ILE A 46 -9.43 -8.56 -1.73
C ILE A 46 -8.65 -7.26 -2.02
N VAL A 47 -9.33 -6.12 -2.14
CA VAL A 47 -8.73 -4.78 -2.24
C VAL A 47 -8.86 -4.12 -0.89
N SER A 48 -7.74 -3.95 -0.19
CA SER A 48 -7.71 -3.29 1.11
C SER A 48 -7.85 -1.78 1.00
N GLU A 49 -7.36 -1.17 -0.07
CA GLU A 49 -7.47 0.28 -0.30
C GLU A 49 -7.61 0.59 -1.80
N PRO A 50 -8.46 1.56 -2.19
CA PRO A 50 -9.44 2.26 -1.36
C PRO A 50 -10.67 1.37 -1.07
N ASP A 51 -11.47 1.69 -0.05
CA ASP A 51 -12.75 1.01 0.24
C ASP A 51 -13.82 1.26 -0.85
N GLU A 52 -13.75 2.40 -1.53
CA GLU A 52 -14.61 2.77 -2.65
C GLU A 52 -13.76 3.36 -3.77
N LEU A 53 -14.03 2.97 -5.01
CA LEU A 53 -13.32 3.54 -6.15
C LEU A 53 -13.82 4.97 -6.45
N PRO A 54 -12.91 5.93 -6.65
CA PRO A 54 -13.27 7.25 -7.15
C PRO A 54 -13.77 7.17 -8.60
N GLU A 55 -14.31 8.27 -9.11
CA GLU A 55 -14.70 8.35 -10.52
C GLU A 55 -13.45 8.35 -11.43
N PRO A 56 -13.47 7.59 -12.55
CA PRO A 56 -12.35 7.54 -13.46
C PRO A 56 -12.14 8.88 -14.16
N ASP A 57 -10.89 9.30 -14.31
CA ASP A 57 -10.52 10.49 -15.10
C ASP A 57 -10.74 10.18 -16.59
N GLU A 58 -11.78 10.77 -17.17
CA GLU A 58 -12.17 10.56 -18.57
C GLU A 58 -11.05 10.90 -19.57
N ALA A 59 -10.22 11.91 -19.27
CA ALA A 59 -9.10 12.28 -20.12
C ALA A 59 -8.01 11.20 -20.09
N ARG A 60 -7.74 10.61 -18.92
CA ARG A 60 -6.81 9.49 -18.79
C ARG A 60 -7.35 8.21 -19.39
N VAL A 61 -8.64 7.93 -19.26
CA VAL A 61 -9.29 6.79 -19.95
C VAL A 61 -9.07 6.92 -21.46
N ALA A 62 -9.34 8.08 -22.05
CA ALA A 62 -9.15 8.30 -23.49
C ALA A 62 -7.68 8.17 -23.91
N ALA A 63 -6.74 8.69 -23.10
CA ALA A 63 -5.31 8.61 -23.38
C ALA A 63 -4.77 7.17 -23.30
N LEU A 64 -5.30 6.35 -22.39
CA LEU A 64 -4.82 5.00 -22.09
C LEU A 64 -5.71 3.90 -22.73
N GLU A 65 -6.72 4.28 -23.50
CA GLU A 65 -7.78 3.39 -24.01
C GLU A 65 -7.22 2.17 -24.77
N ALA A 66 -6.24 2.41 -25.65
CA ALA A 66 -5.59 1.35 -26.43
C ALA A 66 -4.79 0.39 -25.52
N GLN A 67 -4.13 0.92 -24.50
CA GLN A 67 -3.34 0.13 -23.55
C GLN A 67 -4.25 -0.73 -22.66
N ILE A 68 -5.36 -0.16 -22.16
CA ILE A 68 -6.35 -0.89 -21.36
C ILE A 68 -6.93 -2.06 -22.18
N ARG A 69 -7.30 -1.82 -23.45
CA ARG A 69 -7.81 -2.89 -24.32
C ARG A 69 -6.78 -3.98 -24.60
N ALA A 70 -5.54 -3.62 -24.88
CA ALA A 70 -4.48 -4.58 -25.14
C ALA A 70 -4.24 -5.48 -23.91
N LEU A 71 -4.08 -4.88 -22.72
CA LEU A 71 -3.87 -5.62 -21.47
C LEU A 71 -5.07 -6.52 -21.12
N ARG A 72 -6.30 -6.05 -21.35
CA ARG A 72 -7.51 -6.83 -21.11
C ARG A 72 -7.61 -8.05 -22.03
N GLY A 73 -7.37 -7.87 -23.34
CA GLY A 73 -7.36 -8.97 -24.30
C GLY A 73 -6.26 -10.00 -24.01
N ASP A 74 -5.10 -9.52 -23.57
CA ASP A 74 -3.98 -10.37 -23.18
C ASP A 74 -4.24 -11.23 -21.94
N LEU A 75 -5.00 -10.73 -20.97
CA LEU A 75 -5.43 -11.50 -19.79
C LEU A 75 -6.48 -12.56 -20.16
N GLU A 76 -7.44 -12.21 -21.01
CA GLU A 76 -8.49 -13.13 -21.48
C GLU A 76 -7.92 -14.30 -22.30
N GLY A 77 -6.93 -14.03 -23.16
CA GLY A 77 -6.30 -15.06 -24.00
C GLY A 77 -5.34 -15.99 -23.24
N ARG A 78 -4.84 -15.61 -22.06
CA ARG A 78 -3.81 -16.38 -21.31
C ARG A 78 -4.28 -17.07 -20.05
N ALA A 79 -5.45 -16.73 -19.51
CA ALA A 79 -6.07 -17.47 -18.40
C ALA A 79 -6.27 -18.98 -18.71
N ALA A 80 -6.16 -19.38 -19.98
CA ALA A 80 -6.27 -20.76 -20.43
C ALA A 80 -4.92 -21.48 -20.72
N ALA A 81 -3.77 -20.79 -20.78
CA ALA A 81 -2.53 -21.39 -21.31
C ALA A 81 -1.17 -20.79 -20.84
N GLY A 82 -1.14 -19.72 -20.03
CA GLY A 82 0.11 -19.04 -19.64
C GLY A 82 0.74 -19.54 -18.34
N ASP A 83 2.05 -19.28 -18.16
CA ASP A 83 2.76 -19.41 -16.87
C ASP A 83 2.24 -18.35 -15.88
N ASP A 84 2.06 -18.73 -14.61
CA ASP A 84 1.54 -17.87 -13.54
C ASP A 84 2.33 -16.57 -13.41
N ALA A 85 3.64 -16.59 -13.68
CA ALA A 85 4.49 -15.41 -13.64
C ALA A 85 4.15 -14.37 -14.72
N ASP A 86 3.83 -14.81 -15.94
CA ASP A 86 3.42 -13.92 -17.03
C ASP A 86 2.05 -13.31 -16.78
N LEU A 87 1.13 -14.10 -16.24
CA LEU A 87 -0.19 -13.64 -15.86
C LEU A 87 -0.10 -12.56 -14.78
N ARG A 88 0.72 -12.78 -13.74
CA ARG A 88 0.99 -11.80 -12.67
C ARG A 88 1.55 -10.50 -13.21
N ARG A 89 2.57 -10.55 -14.08
CA ARG A 89 3.17 -9.34 -14.68
C ARG A 89 2.16 -8.50 -15.46
N ARG A 90 1.26 -9.14 -16.20
CA ARG A 90 0.24 -8.46 -17.00
C ARG A 90 -0.85 -7.85 -16.11
N ALA A 91 -1.23 -8.57 -15.05
CA ALA A 91 -2.15 -8.06 -14.06
C ALA A 91 -1.57 -6.83 -13.35
N ASP A 92 -0.29 -6.85 -12.98
CA ASP A 92 0.40 -5.68 -12.40
C ASP A 92 0.42 -4.50 -13.38
N ALA A 93 0.71 -4.75 -14.66
CA ALA A 93 0.67 -3.69 -15.66
C ALA A 93 -0.74 -3.09 -15.81
N LEU A 94 -1.79 -3.91 -15.75
CA LEU A 94 -3.18 -3.42 -15.79
C LEU A 94 -3.52 -2.62 -14.54
N ARG A 95 -3.10 -3.06 -13.35
CA ARG A 95 -3.27 -2.32 -12.10
C ARG A 95 -2.65 -0.93 -12.21
N VAL A 96 -1.40 -0.80 -12.64
CA VAL A 96 -0.72 0.50 -12.78
C VAL A 96 -1.49 1.45 -13.69
N VAL A 97 -2.02 0.94 -14.81
CA VAL A 97 -2.84 1.73 -15.74
C VAL A 97 -4.15 2.19 -15.07
N LEU A 98 -4.82 1.30 -14.33
CA LEU A 98 -6.05 1.65 -13.63
C LEU A 98 -5.81 2.62 -12.48
N GLU A 99 -4.73 2.49 -11.71
CA GLU A 99 -4.35 3.46 -10.68
C GLU A 99 -4.13 4.85 -11.29
N ALA A 100 -3.55 4.92 -12.49
CA ALA A 100 -3.44 6.18 -13.22
C ALA A 100 -4.82 6.72 -13.61
N VAL A 101 -5.74 5.88 -14.11
CA VAL A 101 -7.11 6.29 -14.49
C VAL A 101 -7.93 6.78 -13.29
N TYR A 102 -7.88 6.06 -12.17
CA TYR A 102 -8.66 6.38 -10.97
C TYR A 102 -7.97 7.41 -10.07
N GLY A 103 -6.69 7.69 -10.28
CA GLY A 103 -5.92 8.65 -9.48
C GLY A 103 -5.67 8.19 -8.04
N THR A 104 -5.83 6.90 -7.76
CA THR A 104 -5.61 6.30 -6.44
C THR A 104 -4.89 4.96 -6.58
N ARG A 105 -4.15 4.56 -5.56
CA ARG A 105 -3.51 3.24 -5.51
C ARG A 105 -4.53 2.17 -5.18
N LEU A 106 -4.39 0.99 -5.78
CA LEU A 106 -5.19 -0.19 -5.49
C LEU A 106 -4.32 -1.13 -4.68
N VAL A 107 -4.51 -1.25 -3.37
CA VAL A 107 -3.72 -2.16 -2.51
C VAL A 107 -4.48 -3.46 -2.32
N PHE A 108 -3.88 -4.60 -2.67
CA PHE A 108 -4.52 -5.90 -2.48
C PHE A 108 -4.24 -6.48 -1.09
N ALA A 109 -5.18 -7.25 -0.55
CA ALA A 109 -5.02 -7.93 0.73
C ALA A 109 -3.87 -8.93 0.65
N GLY A 110 -2.84 -8.73 1.46
CA GLY A 110 -1.61 -9.54 1.44
C GLY A 110 -0.45 -8.90 0.68
N GLU A 111 -0.66 -7.81 -0.05
CA GLU A 111 0.44 -6.94 -0.46
C GLU A 111 0.92 -6.17 0.77
N ASP A 112 2.25 -6.15 0.97
CA ASP A 112 2.94 -5.78 2.21
C ASP A 112 2.30 -4.59 2.95
N ARG A 113 1.48 -4.98 3.93
CA ARG A 113 1.40 -4.34 5.23
C ARG A 113 2.78 -4.53 5.87
N ALA A 114 3.67 -3.56 5.79
CA ALA A 114 5.01 -3.67 6.35
C ALA A 114 4.94 -4.30 7.76
N GLU A 115 5.43 -5.54 7.90
CA GLU A 115 5.47 -6.22 9.18
C GLU A 115 6.78 -5.80 9.87
N VAL A 116 6.67 -4.82 10.77
CA VAL A 116 7.82 -4.32 11.52
C VAL A 116 7.79 -4.95 12.90
N VAL A 117 8.70 -5.88 13.14
CA VAL A 117 8.95 -6.45 14.47
C VAL A 117 10.18 -5.79 15.06
N SER A 118 10.03 -5.16 16.22
CA SER A 118 11.13 -4.52 16.96
C SER A 118 11.22 -5.10 18.37
N ALA A 119 12.43 -5.41 18.81
CA ALA A 119 12.73 -5.81 20.18
C ALA A 119 13.79 -4.88 20.75
N VAL A 120 13.45 -4.13 21.80
CA VAL A 120 14.34 -3.17 22.46
C VAL A 120 14.44 -3.50 23.93
N ASP A 121 15.67 -3.66 24.44
CA ASP A 121 15.97 -3.83 25.86
C ASP A 121 16.84 -2.65 26.31
N VAL A 122 16.35 -1.84 27.24
CA VAL A 122 17.03 -0.64 27.75
C VAL A 122 17.06 -0.67 29.26
N GLU A 123 18.23 -0.50 29.86
CA GLU A 123 18.34 -0.49 31.33
C GLU A 123 17.79 0.80 31.94
N GLU A 124 18.08 1.96 31.33
CA GLU A 124 17.70 3.27 31.85
C GLU A 124 17.31 4.26 30.74
N VAL A 125 16.16 4.93 30.90
CA VAL A 125 15.67 5.96 29.97
C VAL A 125 15.59 7.31 30.69
N ARG A 126 16.47 8.23 30.31
CA ARG A 126 16.51 9.63 30.81
C ARG A 126 15.91 10.66 29.85
N GLY A 127 15.57 10.21 28.64
CA GLY A 127 15.03 11.04 27.56
C GLY A 127 13.99 10.23 26.79
N TYR A 128 14.10 10.13 25.48
CA TYR A 128 13.09 9.46 24.67
C TYR A 128 13.60 8.16 24.03
N VAL A 129 12.85 7.07 24.15
CA VAL A 129 13.07 5.85 23.36
C VAL A 129 11.77 5.39 22.71
N ALA A 130 11.84 5.02 21.42
CA ALA A 130 10.75 4.37 20.72
C ALA A 130 11.23 3.06 20.10
N ALA A 131 10.46 1.98 20.25
CA ALA A 131 10.82 0.71 19.60
C ALA A 131 10.52 0.74 18.10
N ILE A 132 9.46 1.40 17.68
CA ILE A 132 9.14 1.66 16.28
C ILE A 132 8.73 3.13 16.14
N ARG A 133 9.28 3.81 15.11
CA ARG A 133 8.88 5.17 14.75
C ARG A 133 8.38 5.19 13.31
N GLY A 134 7.11 5.55 13.13
CA GLY A 134 6.43 5.60 11.84
C GLY A 134 5.96 7.00 11.46
N GLU A 135 5.74 7.20 10.17
CA GLU A 135 5.12 8.39 9.61
C GLU A 135 3.58 8.28 9.67
N PRO A 136 2.84 9.41 9.69
CA PRO A 136 1.39 9.38 9.59
C PRO A 136 0.94 8.65 8.32
N GLY A 137 0.03 7.69 8.46
CA GLY A 137 -0.39 6.82 7.35
C GLY A 137 0.42 5.53 7.21
N THR A 138 1.32 5.22 8.15
CA THR A 138 1.94 3.88 8.23
C THR A 138 0.84 2.83 8.45
N THR A 139 0.61 1.98 7.45
CA THR A 139 -0.30 0.84 7.53
C THR A 139 0.51 -0.46 7.57
N GLY A 140 0.10 -1.39 8.44
CA GLY A 140 0.75 -2.68 8.53
C GLY A 140 0.63 -3.34 9.90
N ARG A 141 1.23 -4.53 10.06
CA ARG A 141 1.35 -5.17 11.38
C ARG A 141 2.63 -4.68 12.05
N LEU A 142 2.49 -3.89 13.12
CA LEU A 142 3.62 -3.44 13.91
C LEU A 142 3.65 -4.23 15.22
N GLU A 143 4.74 -4.94 15.48
CA GLU A 143 4.95 -5.64 16.74
C GLU A 143 6.18 -5.07 17.45
N ALA A 144 5.97 -4.34 18.54
CA ALA A 144 7.05 -3.82 19.37
C ALA A 144 7.11 -4.56 20.71
N ARG A 145 8.26 -5.17 21.01
CA ARG A 145 8.57 -5.76 22.31
C ARG A 145 9.61 -4.88 22.99
N MET A 146 9.21 -4.17 24.04
CA MET A 146 10.14 -3.30 24.77
C MET A 146 10.27 -3.76 26.22
N ARG A 147 11.51 -3.88 26.69
CA ARG A 147 11.86 -4.03 28.10
C ARG A 147 12.63 -2.80 28.53
N VAL A 148 12.17 -2.15 29.60
CA VAL A 148 12.85 -1.01 30.21
C VAL A 148 13.06 -1.28 31.69
N GLY A 149 14.31 -1.17 32.16
CA GLY A 149 14.65 -1.35 33.58
C GLY A 149 14.16 -0.19 34.44
N ARG A 150 14.48 1.05 34.06
CA ARG A 150 14.10 2.28 34.78
C ARG A 150 13.85 3.44 33.81
N VAL A 151 12.85 4.27 34.11
CA VAL A 151 12.60 5.54 33.43
C VAL A 151 12.74 6.65 34.46
N ASP A 152 13.63 7.61 34.19
CA ASP A 152 13.90 8.74 35.07
C ASP A 152 12.90 9.89 34.87
N ALA A 153 12.91 10.87 35.79
CA ALA A 153 12.05 12.04 35.71
C ALA A 153 12.34 12.83 34.42
N GLY A 154 11.36 12.90 33.50
CA GLY A 154 11.51 13.49 32.17
C GLY A 154 11.82 12.48 31.05
N GLY A 155 11.99 11.20 31.39
CA GLY A 155 12.12 10.12 30.43
C GLY A 155 10.77 9.61 29.91
N GLU A 156 10.76 9.11 28.68
CA GLU A 156 9.60 8.57 27.98
C GLU A 156 10.01 7.35 27.14
N ALA A 157 9.26 6.26 27.28
CA ALA A 157 9.48 5.02 26.55
C ALA A 157 8.19 4.62 25.82
N VAL A 158 8.26 4.56 24.49
CA VAL A 158 7.12 4.36 23.60
C VAL A 158 7.30 3.10 22.77
N GLY A 159 6.33 2.19 22.77
CA GLY A 159 6.39 1.00 21.92
C GLY A 159 6.37 1.37 20.43
N VAL A 160 5.33 2.08 20.01
CA VAL A 160 5.15 2.54 18.64
C VAL A 160 4.77 4.02 18.64
N ASP A 161 5.61 4.84 18.03
CA ASP A 161 5.39 6.28 17.83
C ASP A 161 5.00 6.56 16.38
N LEU A 162 3.69 6.71 16.16
CA LEU A 162 3.14 7.19 14.89
C LEU A 162 2.93 8.69 15.00
N ARG A 163 3.84 9.47 14.41
CA ARG A 163 3.77 10.94 14.49
C ARG A 163 2.40 11.41 13.99
N ARG A 164 1.69 12.21 14.78
CA ARG A 164 0.53 12.96 14.30
C ARG A 164 1.00 14.19 13.53
N PRO A 165 0.39 14.52 12.37
CA PRO A 165 0.63 15.80 11.73
C PRO A 165 0.31 16.94 12.72
N GLY A 166 1.27 17.83 12.95
CA GLY A 166 1.09 19.02 13.79
C GLY A 166 1.24 18.83 15.31
N HIS A 167 1.65 17.65 15.81
CA HIS A 167 1.95 17.48 17.23
C HIS A 167 3.45 17.71 17.49
N PRO A 168 3.84 18.66 18.37
CA PRO A 168 5.25 18.89 18.69
C PRO A 168 5.86 17.66 19.39
N PRO A 169 7.17 17.42 19.22
CA PRO A 169 7.85 16.33 19.93
C PRO A 169 7.73 16.54 21.45
N PRO A 170 7.73 15.44 22.25
CA PRO A 170 7.65 15.54 23.69
C PRO A 170 8.81 16.37 24.27
N PRO A 171 8.58 17.08 25.40
CA PRO A 171 9.56 17.97 26.00
C PRO A 171 10.80 17.18 26.43
N GLY A 172 11.98 17.59 25.93
CA GLY A 172 13.27 16.96 26.28
C GLY A 172 14.22 16.69 25.12
N ARG A 173 13.87 17.03 23.88
CA ARG A 173 14.80 16.89 22.73
C ARG A 173 15.70 18.12 22.57
N PRO A 174 17.02 17.96 22.34
CA PRO A 174 17.84 19.03 21.81
C PRO A 174 17.39 19.34 20.37
N ASN A 175 17.24 20.63 20.06
CA ASN A 175 16.93 21.12 18.72
C ASN A 175 18.08 20.76 17.77
N GLU A 176 17.85 19.92 16.77
CA GLU A 176 18.74 19.86 15.61
C GLU A 176 18.35 20.93 14.59
N PRO A 177 19.33 21.57 13.93
CA PRO A 177 19.13 22.80 13.17
C PRO A 177 18.49 22.55 11.81
N SER A 178 17.76 23.58 11.35
CA SER A 178 17.00 23.69 10.11
C SER A 178 17.76 23.41 8.82
#